data_AF-A0A1F3RZR2-F1
#
_entry.id   AF-A0A1F3RZR2-F1
#
_cell.length_a   1.000
_cell.length_b   1.000
_cell.length_c   1.000
_cell.angle_alpha   90.00
_cell.angle_beta   90.00
_cell.angle_gamma   90.00
#
_symmetry.space_group_name_H-M   'P 1'
#
loop_
_entity.id
_entity.type
_entity.pdbx_description
1 polymer ?
#
loop_
_entity_poly.entity_id
_entity_poly.type
_entity_poly.pdbx_seq_one_letter_code
_entity_poly.pdbx_strand_id
1 'polypeptide(L)'
;MSPPVSTIPTTTAVGSKMLTESIAQINLELGFLETELVLNEISTSALVQKYAELLNAYNWATPNQAKKSALTNIFRFLHNLIKQLEEAELLVSTNDVSSPFLANFNQLKSNPNFIAEVQKLIRFVYLLTTLNAGTSSSTYVNSGGLDEPGSVWISTQGELYADVKLNTTFINPLDFAQPQGNKSRDQILSEFDAGVYVDYQLIFASIGSLANGNIQSKVQLERRLFTEDQAYIAIQNAVNENMKQIPSQGAIAGIYCTNDRDRGVWKSPANLAVQGIEKPLVEVSNRQQDDLNVDSVSGKSVNVIRTFTGKGPLVWGARTLAGNDNEWRYISVRRFFNFAEESISLALRDFLFEPNNELTWVKIKAMITSFLVNQWQLGALTGAKMSEAFFVKVGEDTTSQGDINNGFINIQVGLAVARPAEFIVIEFSHHLKS
;
A
#
# COMPACT_ATOMS: atom_id res chain seq x y z
N MET A 1 -17.69 -32.81 -39.79
CA MET A 1 -17.56 -31.40 -40.16
C MET A 1 -16.52 -30.77 -39.23
N SER A 2 -15.29 -30.66 -39.70
CA SER A 2 -14.21 -30.01 -38.96
C SER A 2 -14.40 -28.49 -39.03
N PRO A 3 -14.13 -27.73 -37.95
CA PRO A 3 -14.22 -26.28 -38.00
C PRO A 3 -13.09 -25.70 -38.88
N PRO A 4 -13.27 -24.50 -39.46
CA PRO A 4 -12.27 -23.90 -40.33
C PRO A 4 -11.06 -23.45 -39.51
N VAL A 5 -9.87 -23.77 -40.02
CA VAL A 5 -8.60 -23.21 -39.54
C VAL A 5 -8.62 -21.71 -39.84
N SER A 6 -8.65 -20.88 -38.79
CA SER A 6 -8.47 -19.43 -38.88
C SER A 6 -7.06 -19.13 -39.39
N THR A 7 -6.94 -18.62 -40.61
CA THR A 7 -5.68 -18.10 -41.14
C THR A 7 -5.37 -16.77 -40.46
N ILE A 8 -4.27 -16.72 -39.71
CA ILE A 8 -3.68 -15.48 -39.18
C ILE A 8 -3.41 -14.54 -40.36
N PRO A 9 -3.84 -13.26 -40.33
CA PRO A 9 -3.53 -12.34 -41.40
C PRO A 9 -2.02 -12.08 -41.42
N THR A 10 -1.36 -12.43 -42.52
CA THR A 10 0.04 -12.07 -42.77
C THR A 10 0.15 -10.55 -42.82
N THR A 11 0.66 -9.97 -41.73
CA THR A 11 1.12 -8.58 -41.72
C THR A 11 2.21 -8.44 -42.79
N THR A 12 2.04 -7.48 -43.68
CA THR A 12 3.00 -7.20 -44.77
C THR A 12 4.39 -6.94 -44.19
N ALA A 13 5.43 -7.47 -44.84
CA ALA A 13 6.82 -7.45 -44.36
C ALA A 13 7.37 -6.05 -44.00
N VAL A 14 6.75 -4.98 -44.52
CA VAL A 14 7.07 -3.58 -44.18
C VAL A 14 6.44 -3.17 -42.85
N GLY A 15 5.20 -3.58 -42.57
CA GLY A 15 4.51 -3.30 -41.32
C GLY A 15 5.10 -4.08 -40.13
N SER A 16 5.51 -5.33 -40.34
CA SER A 16 6.20 -6.11 -39.31
C SER A 16 7.60 -5.56 -38.99
N LYS A 17 8.34 -5.10 -40.02
CA LYS A 17 9.65 -4.47 -39.84
C LYS A 17 9.57 -3.14 -39.10
N MET A 18 8.62 -2.27 -39.45
CA MET A 18 8.39 -1.00 -38.74
C MET A 18 7.92 -1.21 -37.28
N LEU A 19 7.08 -2.22 -37.00
CA LEU A 19 6.71 -2.56 -35.63
C LEU A 19 7.91 -3.07 -34.82
N THR A 20 8.74 -3.92 -35.44
CA THR A 20 9.93 -4.50 -34.78
C THR A 20 10.98 -3.43 -34.48
N GLU A 21 11.19 -2.48 -35.41
CA GLU A 21 12.05 -1.30 -35.21
C GLU A 21 11.50 -0.39 -34.09
N SER A 22 10.18 -0.17 -34.03
CA SER A 22 9.54 0.61 -32.95
C SER A 22 9.66 -0.06 -31.57
N ILE A 23 9.58 -1.39 -31.48
CA ILE A 23 9.69 -2.13 -30.21
C ILE A 23 11.14 -2.17 -29.72
N ALA A 24 12.10 -2.36 -30.64
CA ALA A 24 13.52 -2.26 -30.30
C ALA A 24 13.85 -0.88 -29.71
N GLN A 25 13.27 0.18 -30.27
CA GLN A 25 13.39 1.54 -29.73
C GLN A 25 12.75 1.68 -28.34
N ILE A 26 11.55 1.14 -28.11
CA ILE A 26 10.89 1.17 -26.79
C ILE A 26 11.74 0.47 -25.72
N ASN A 27 12.29 -0.72 -26.03
CA ASN A 27 13.12 -1.47 -25.08
C ASN A 27 14.45 -0.75 -24.79
N LEU A 28 15.02 -0.09 -25.78
CA LEU A 28 16.23 0.71 -25.63
C LEU A 28 15.97 1.95 -24.76
N GLU A 29 14.86 2.65 -25.00
CA GLU A 29 14.41 3.78 -24.18
C GLU A 29 14.08 3.38 -22.72
N LEU A 30 13.42 2.23 -22.52
CA LEU A 30 13.13 1.69 -21.19
C LEU A 30 14.40 1.28 -20.45
N GLY A 31 15.31 0.57 -21.10
CA GLY A 31 16.60 0.18 -20.52
C GLY A 31 17.36 1.41 -20.04
N PHE A 32 17.42 2.45 -20.86
CA PHE A 32 18.03 3.72 -20.49
C PHE A 32 17.38 4.37 -19.24
N LEU A 33 16.04 4.44 -19.20
CA LEU A 33 15.29 4.98 -18.06
C LEU A 33 15.45 4.15 -16.76
N GLU A 34 15.89 2.90 -16.85
CA GLU A 34 16.07 1.98 -15.72
C GLU A 34 17.49 1.92 -15.18
N THR A 35 18.50 1.91 -16.05
CA THR A 35 19.89 1.66 -15.63
C THR A 35 20.78 2.89 -15.61
N GLU A 36 20.44 3.92 -16.37
CA GLU A 36 21.35 5.05 -16.65
C GLU A 36 20.90 6.37 -16.04
N LEU A 37 19.63 6.46 -15.59
CA LEU A 37 19.04 7.68 -15.04
C LEU A 37 18.47 7.43 -13.64
N VAL A 38 19.25 7.61 -12.58
CA VAL A 38 18.81 7.47 -11.18
C VAL A 38 18.00 8.71 -10.72
N LEU A 39 17.02 9.14 -11.52
CA LEU A 39 16.08 10.21 -11.14
C LEU A 39 14.80 9.66 -10.52
N ASN A 40 14.57 8.35 -10.60
CA ASN A 40 13.40 7.68 -10.02
C ASN A 40 13.37 7.79 -8.48
N GLU A 41 14.52 8.05 -7.84
CA GLU A 41 14.63 8.29 -6.39
C GLU A 41 14.52 9.78 -6.01
N ILE A 42 14.51 10.69 -6.99
CA ILE A 42 14.45 12.13 -6.75
C ILE A 42 12.98 12.56 -6.73
N SER A 43 12.34 12.39 -5.57
CA SER A 43 11.03 12.98 -5.31
C SER A 43 11.17 14.37 -4.66
N THR A 44 10.21 15.26 -4.91
CA THR A 44 10.18 16.58 -4.24
C THR A 44 10.14 16.42 -2.72
N SER A 45 9.46 15.39 -2.19
CA SER A 45 9.44 15.12 -0.74
C SER A 45 10.80 14.68 -0.20
N ALA A 46 11.54 13.83 -0.92
CA ALA A 46 12.89 13.41 -0.54
C ALA A 46 13.89 14.59 -0.58
N LEU A 47 13.80 15.44 -1.60
CA LEU A 47 14.61 16.65 -1.71
C LEU A 47 14.35 17.62 -0.54
N VAL A 48 13.08 17.85 -0.21
CA VAL A 48 12.68 18.71 0.92
C VAL A 48 13.16 18.13 2.25
N GLN A 49 13.05 16.81 2.45
CA GLN A 49 13.57 16.15 3.65
C GLN A 49 15.08 16.32 3.76
N LYS A 50 15.83 16.09 2.66
CA LYS A 50 17.28 16.22 2.68
C LYS A 50 17.73 17.66 2.93
N TYR A 51 17.02 18.62 2.34
CA TYR A 51 17.24 20.03 2.60
C TYR A 51 16.98 20.39 4.07
N ALA A 52 15.90 19.89 4.67
CA ALA A 52 15.59 20.13 6.08
C ALA A 52 16.67 19.54 7.03
N GLU A 53 17.26 18.39 6.70
CA GLU A 53 18.40 17.84 7.45
C GLU A 53 19.61 18.78 7.42
N LEU A 54 19.96 19.30 6.24
CA LEU A 54 21.08 20.23 6.08
C LEU A 54 20.82 21.58 6.77
N LEU A 55 19.57 22.06 6.71
CA LEU A 55 19.14 23.27 7.41
C LEU A 55 19.23 23.10 8.93
N ASN A 56 18.82 21.95 9.46
CA ASN A 56 18.99 21.63 10.87
C ASN A 56 20.47 21.61 11.28
N ALA A 57 21.35 20.99 10.47
CA ALA A 57 22.78 21.01 10.73
C ALA A 57 23.36 22.44 10.79
N TYR A 58 22.87 23.35 9.93
CA TYR A 58 23.23 24.76 9.97
C TYR A 58 22.74 25.48 11.24
N ASN A 59 21.49 25.21 11.67
CA ASN A 59 20.90 25.82 12.86
C ASN A 59 21.69 25.50 14.15
N TRP A 60 22.20 24.27 14.26
CA TRP A 60 22.91 23.78 15.45
C TRP A 60 24.43 23.98 15.42
N ALA A 61 25.01 24.51 14.33
CA ALA A 61 26.45 24.67 14.20
C ALA A 61 27.04 25.77 15.12
N THR A 62 28.03 25.38 15.94
CA THR A 62 28.88 26.25 16.78
C THR A 62 30.28 25.61 16.82
N PRO A 63 31.37 26.18 16.23
CA PRO A 63 31.71 27.60 16.02
C PRO A 63 31.45 28.15 14.59
N ASN A 64 31.81 29.41 14.32
CA ASN A 64 31.60 30.11 13.04
C ASN A 64 32.11 29.34 11.81
N GLN A 65 33.23 28.63 11.94
CA GLN A 65 33.74 27.74 10.88
C GLN A 65 32.79 26.58 10.56
N ALA A 66 32.14 26.00 11.57
CA ALA A 66 31.13 24.96 11.39
C ALA A 66 29.86 25.51 10.73
N LYS A 67 29.45 26.74 11.05
CA LYS A 67 28.31 27.42 10.40
C LYS A 67 28.56 27.64 8.91
N LYS A 68 29.76 28.12 8.55
CA LYS A 68 30.19 28.29 7.17
C LYS A 68 30.20 26.97 6.41
N SER A 69 30.72 25.91 7.03
CA SER A 69 30.74 24.56 6.47
C SER A 69 29.33 24.02 6.24
N ALA A 70 28.44 24.16 7.23
CA ALA A 70 27.04 23.72 7.12
C ALA A 70 26.25 24.48 6.05
N LEU A 71 26.43 25.80 5.94
CA LEU A 71 25.83 26.58 4.86
C LEU A 71 26.39 26.16 3.48
N THR A 72 27.71 25.98 3.38
CA THR A 72 28.35 25.51 2.14
C THR A 72 27.79 24.16 1.70
N ASN A 73 27.47 23.26 2.64
CA ASN A 73 26.88 21.96 2.33
C ASN A 73 25.46 22.07 1.73
N ILE A 74 24.66 23.06 2.12
CA ILE A 74 23.34 23.33 1.53
C ILE A 74 23.49 23.68 0.03
N PHE A 75 24.36 24.63 -0.29
CA PHE A 75 24.56 25.05 -1.69
C PHE A 75 25.29 24.01 -2.52
N ARG A 76 26.24 23.26 -1.94
CA ARG A 76 26.85 22.11 -2.61
C ARG A 76 25.83 21.02 -2.92
N PHE A 77 24.88 20.77 -2.03
CA PHE A 77 23.79 19.83 -2.30
C PHE A 77 22.98 20.27 -3.53
N LEU A 78 22.51 21.52 -3.56
CA LEU A 78 21.78 22.07 -4.71
C LEU A 78 22.61 22.01 -6.00
N HIS A 79 23.89 22.37 -5.93
CA HIS A 79 24.79 22.36 -7.07
C HIS A 79 25.05 20.96 -7.61
N ASN A 80 25.26 19.99 -6.70
CA ASN A 80 25.45 18.59 -7.08
C ASN A 80 24.20 18.00 -7.73
N LEU A 81 22.99 18.43 -7.35
CA LEU A 81 21.76 18.02 -8.03
C LEU A 81 21.76 18.48 -9.50
N ILE A 82 22.11 19.75 -9.76
CA ILE A 82 22.23 20.26 -11.13
C ILE A 82 23.31 19.51 -11.91
N LYS A 83 24.46 19.27 -11.28
CA LYS A 83 25.55 18.51 -11.89
C LYS A 83 25.14 17.10 -12.29
N GLN A 84 24.42 16.39 -11.42
CA GLN A 84 23.90 15.06 -11.73
C GLN A 84 22.96 15.07 -12.96
N LEU A 85 22.16 16.12 -13.14
CA LEU A 85 21.33 16.27 -14.33
C LEU A 85 22.14 16.49 -15.61
N GLU A 86 23.23 17.23 -15.54
CA GLU A 86 24.13 17.43 -16.69
C GLU A 86 24.97 16.19 -17.02
N GLU A 87 25.43 15.45 -16.02
CA GLU A 87 26.07 14.14 -16.20
C GLU A 87 25.10 13.16 -16.87
N ALA A 88 23.83 13.18 -16.44
CA ALA A 88 22.77 12.40 -17.05
C ALA A 88 22.47 12.82 -18.49
N GLU A 89 22.44 14.12 -18.80
CA GLU A 89 22.33 14.60 -20.18
C GLU A 89 23.45 14.06 -21.07
N LEU A 90 24.70 14.15 -20.62
CA LEU A 90 25.85 13.72 -21.38
C LEU A 90 25.73 12.24 -21.76
N LEU A 91 25.35 11.41 -20.80
CA LEU A 91 25.13 9.97 -21.00
C LEU A 91 24.04 9.68 -22.05
N VAL A 92 22.92 10.42 -22.02
CA VAL A 92 21.86 10.29 -23.02
C VAL A 92 22.37 10.66 -24.41
N SER A 93 23.06 11.81 -24.50
CA SER A 93 23.52 12.37 -25.76
C SER A 93 24.51 11.47 -26.49
N THR A 94 25.31 10.69 -25.75
CA THR A 94 26.28 9.76 -26.32
C THR A 94 25.66 8.49 -26.89
N ASN A 95 24.43 8.16 -26.50
CA ASN A 95 23.75 6.93 -26.87
C ASN A 95 22.73 7.11 -28.02
N ASP A 96 22.61 8.31 -28.60
CA ASP A 96 21.73 8.66 -29.75
C ASP A 96 20.26 8.20 -29.58
N VAL A 97 19.76 8.28 -28.34
CA VAL A 97 18.41 7.85 -27.98
C VAL A 97 17.47 9.06 -27.95
N SER A 98 16.31 8.94 -28.60
CA SER A 98 15.19 9.86 -28.38
C SER A 98 14.72 9.76 -26.93
N SER A 99 15.17 10.70 -26.09
CA SER A 99 14.90 10.66 -24.65
C SER A 99 13.92 11.76 -24.23
N PRO A 100 12.76 11.39 -23.65
CA PRO A 100 11.84 12.35 -23.03
C PRO A 100 12.53 13.20 -21.94
N PHE A 101 13.51 12.62 -21.23
CA PHE A 101 14.35 13.35 -20.28
C PHE A 101 15.13 14.46 -20.96
N LEU A 102 15.81 14.17 -22.09
CA LEU A 102 16.59 15.18 -22.82
C LEU A 102 15.69 16.31 -23.35
N ALA A 103 14.50 15.99 -23.84
CA ALA A 103 13.53 16.98 -24.28
C ALA A 103 13.09 17.89 -23.12
N ASN A 104 12.71 17.30 -21.98
CA ASN A 104 12.27 18.04 -20.79
C ASN A 104 13.42 18.84 -20.15
N PHE A 105 14.63 18.29 -20.12
CA PHE A 105 15.80 18.98 -19.58
C PHE A 105 16.21 20.15 -20.49
N ASN A 106 16.17 20.00 -21.81
CA ASN A 106 16.40 21.10 -22.75
C ASN A 106 15.36 22.23 -22.61
N GLN A 107 14.11 21.89 -22.30
CA GLN A 107 13.10 22.89 -21.95
C GLN A 107 13.46 23.66 -20.67
N LEU A 108 13.95 22.97 -19.63
CA LEU A 108 14.44 23.62 -18.41
C LEU A 108 15.65 24.52 -18.68
N LYS A 109 16.61 24.06 -19.49
CA LYS A 109 17.77 24.85 -19.94
C LYS A 109 17.41 26.03 -20.83
N SER A 110 16.16 26.12 -21.27
CA SER A 110 15.61 27.25 -22.02
C SER A 110 14.71 28.16 -21.16
N ASN A 111 14.47 27.82 -19.88
CA ASN A 111 13.63 28.59 -18.97
C ASN A 111 14.46 29.69 -18.27
N PRO A 112 14.21 30.99 -18.56
CA PRO A 112 15.02 32.07 -18.01
C PRO A 112 15.03 32.15 -16.47
N ASN A 113 13.92 31.80 -15.82
CA ASN A 113 13.83 31.85 -14.36
C ASN A 113 14.69 30.74 -13.72
N PHE A 114 14.65 29.54 -14.28
CA PHE A 114 15.49 28.44 -13.81
C PHE A 114 16.98 28.70 -14.07
N ILE A 115 17.32 29.22 -15.27
CA ILE A 115 18.70 29.61 -15.61
C ILE A 115 19.24 30.64 -14.61
N ALA A 116 18.46 31.67 -14.29
CA ALA A 116 18.88 32.71 -13.34
C ALA A 116 19.24 32.13 -11.97
N GLU A 117 18.42 31.21 -11.45
CA GLU A 117 18.68 30.58 -10.14
C GLU A 117 19.87 29.61 -10.17
N VAL A 118 20.07 28.87 -11.27
CA VAL A 118 21.28 28.04 -11.46
C VAL A 118 22.54 28.91 -11.51
N GLN A 119 22.50 30.05 -12.20
CA GLN A 119 23.63 30.97 -12.26
C GLN A 119 23.96 31.60 -10.90
N LYS A 120 22.94 32.03 -10.14
CA LYS A 120 23.10 32.49 -8.75
C LYS A 120 23.74 31.42 -7.88
N LEU A 121 23.28 30.17 -8.01
CA LEU A 121 23.81 29.03 -7.28
C LEU A 121 25.29 28.77 -7.60
N ILE A 122 25.67 28.74 -8.88
CA ILE A 122 27.06 28.54 -9.31
C ILE A 122 27.96 29.69 -8.80
N ARG A 123 27.50 30.94 -8.95
CA ARG A 123 28.19 32.14 -8.43
C ARG A 123 28.41 32.04 -6.93
N PHE A 124 27.39 31.65 -6.18
CA PHE A 124 27.47 31.55 -4.72
C PHE A 124 28.42 30.44 -4.29
N VAL A 125 28.34 29.26 -4.91
CA VAL A 125 29.29 28.15 -4.66
C VAL A 125 30.72 28.58 -4.96
N TYR A 126 30.96 29.29 -6.07
CA TYR A 126 32.26 29.82 -6.43
C TYR A 126 32.84 30.78 -5.37
N LEU A 127 32.01 31.72 -4.91
CA LEU A 127 32.41 32.71 -3.90
C LEU A 127 32.75 32.02 -2.57
N LEU A 128 32.01 30.97 -2.20
CA LEU A 128 32.32 30.15 -1.03
C LEU A 128 33.63 29.37 -1.16
N THR A 129 33.97 28.88 -2.35
CA THR A 129 35.16 28.05 -2.58
C THR A 129 36.45 28.85 -2.81
N THR A 130 36.41 29.98 -3.52
CA THR A 130 37.62 30.69 -3.98
C THR A 130 38.05 31.90 -3.13
N LEU A 131 37.11 32.71 -2.63
CA LEU A 131 37.45 33.90 -1.81
C LEU A 131 37.88 33.56 -0.38
N ASN A 132 37.90 32.28 -0.03
CA ASN A 132 38.09 31.80 1.34
C ASN A 132 39.23 30.77 1.48
N ALA A 133 40.08 30.61 0.46
CA ALA A 133 41.12 29.58 0.43
C ALA A 133 42.36 29.87 1.32
N GLY A 134 42.32 30.84 2.25
CA GLY A 134 43.52 31.24 2.98
C GLY A 134 43.36 31.96 4.32
N THR A 135 42.16 32.20 4.84
CA THR A 135 41.99 32.87 6.14
C THR A 135 41.02 32.12 7.04
N SER A 136 41.40 31.98 8.31
CA SER A 136 40.56 31.50 9.43
C SER A 136 39.35 32.40 9.73
N SER A 137 39.00 33.32 8.82
CA SER A 137 38.07 34.40 9.06
C SER A 137 36.64 34.00 8.69
N SER A 138 35.76 34.35 9.62
CA SER A 138 34.33 34.12 9.73
C SER A 138 33.49 34.85 8.65
N THR A 139 34.03 35.06 7.46
CA THR A 139 33.52 36.01 6.46
C THR A 139 32.54 35.37 5.44
N TYR A 140 31.31 35.88 5.40
CA TYR A 140 30.19 35.55 4.50
C TYR A 140 30.23 36.43 3.24
N VAL A 141 29.44 36.13 2.23
CA VAL A 141 29.43 36.90 0.98
C VAL A 141 28.10 37.64 0.87
N ASN A 142 28.14 38.94 0.64
CA ASN A 142 26.96 39.78 0.42
C ASN A 142 26.18 39.31 -0.82
N SER A 143 24.85 39.40 -0.82
CA SER A 143 24.00 39.06 -1.96
C SER A 143 24.13 40.04 -3.14
N GLY A 144 24.71 41.21 -2.91
CA GLY A 144 25.01 42.19 -3.96
C GLY A 144 25.96 41.62 -5.02
N GLY A 145 25.49 41.51 -6.27
CA GLY A 145 26.27 41.03 -7.40
C GLY A 145 25.99 39.57 -7.83
N LEU A 146 25.06 38.87 -7.19
CA LEU A 146 24.56 37.56 -7.65
C LEU A 146 23.54 37.71 -8.81
N ASP A 147 22.79 38.82 -8.80
CA ASP A 147 21.81 39.19 -9.80
C ASP A 147 22.48 39.80 -11.04
N GLU A 148 22.91 38.95 -11.97
CA GLU A 148 22.94 39.34 -13.39
C GLU A 148 21.95 38.44 -14.13
N PRO A 149 20.94 38.99 -14.80
CA PRO A 149 19.99 38.21 -15.59
C PRO A 149 20.71 37.66 -16.82
N GLY A 150 21.28 36.45 -16.70
CA GLY A 150 21.74 35.70 -17.84
C GLY A 150 20.60 34.87 -18.41
N SER A 151 20.43 34.91 -19.73
CA SER A 151 19.48 34.06 -20.49
C SER A 151 20.12 32.80 -21.06
N VAL A 152 21.39 32.55 -20.75
CA VAL A 152 22.21 31.49 -21.34
C VAL A 152 22.56 30.45 -20.27
N TRP A 153 22.35 29.18 -20.59
CA TRP A 153 22.76 28.07 -19.74
C TRP A 153 24.28 28.08 -19.50
N ILE A 154 24.70 27.89 -18.25
CA ILE A 154 26.11 27.77 -17.86
C ILE A 154 26.30 26.37 -17.31
N SER A 155 27.28 25.64 -17.85
CA SER A 155 27.56 24.28 -17.40
C SER A 155 28.22 24.26 -16.02
N THR A 156 27.90 23.24 -15.23
CA THR A 156 28.60 22.89 -13.99
C THR A 156 29.77 21.91 -14.23
N GLN A 157 30.01 21.49 -15.48
CA GLN A 157 31.10 20.61 -15.85
C GLN A 157 32.42 21.39 -16.07
N GLY A 158 33.46 21.01 -15.33
CA GLY A 158 34.81 21.61 -15.39
C GLY A 158 35.00 22.75 -14.38
N GLU A 159 36.10 22.72 -13.63
CA GLU A 159 36.48 23.75 -12.64
C GLU A 159 36.98 25.05 -13.26
N LEU A 160 36.28 25.58 -14.27
CA LEU A 160 36.57 26.91 -14.78
C LEU A 160 35.34 27.78 -14.60
N TYR A 161 35.19 28.23 -13.36
CA TYR A 161 34.45 29.43 -12.95
C TYR A 161 34.84 30.72 -13.73
N ALA A 162 35.64 30.61 -14.78
CA ALA A 162 36.14 31.69 -15.63
C ALA A 162 35.02 32.37 -16.45
N ASP A 163 33.93 31.66 -16.75
CA ASP A 163 32.77 32.22 -17.49
C ASP A 163 31.80 33.00 -16.59
N VAL A 164 31.95 32.84 -15.27
CA VAL A 164 31.13 33.53 -14.28
C VAL A 164 31.73 34.92 -14.03
N LYS A 165 31.22 35.93 -14.73
CA LYS A 165 31.55 37.34 -14.41
C LYS A 165 31.07 37.64 -12.99
N LEU A 166 32.01 37.93 -12.09
CA LEU A 166 31.72 38.46 -10.77
C LEU A 166 31.75 39.98 -10.82
N ASN A 167 30.68 40.62 -10.34
CA ASN A 167 30.76 42.05 -10.02
C ASN A 167 31.49 42.23 -8.68
N THR A 168 32.81 42.38 -8.74
CA THR A 168 33.69 42.50 -7.57
C THR A 168 33.45 43.75 -6.72
N THR A 169 32.63 44.69 -7.20
CA THR A 169 32.33 45.97 -6.54
C THR A 169 31.39 45.82 -5.32
N PHE A 170 30.70 44.69 -5.18
CA PHE A 170 29.67 44.48 -4.13
C PHE A 170 30.00 43.34 -3.14
N ILE A 171 31.20 42.77 -3.23
CA ILE A 171 31.67 41.69 -2.36
C ILE A 171 32.12 42.30 -1.02
N ASN A 172 31.17 42.56 -0.12
CA ASN A 172 31.49 42.86 1.27
C ASN A 172 31.55 41.55 2.07
N PRO A 173 32.71 41.17 2.65
CA PRO A 173 32.82 39.97 3.45
C PRO A 173 32.14 40.12 4.82
N LEU A 174 31.05 39.38 4.99
CA LEU A 174 30.29 38.96 6.17
C LEU A 174 31.01 38.45 7.44
N ASP A 175 31.75 39.23 8.23
CA ASP A 175 32.38 38.66 9.46
C ASP A 175 31.39 38.31 10.59
N PHE A 176 31.30 37.03 10.95
CA PHE A 176 30.57 36.55 12.13
C PHE A 176 31.20 36.88 13.49
N ALA A 177 32.44 37.38 13.54
CA ALA A 177 33.10 37.74 14.79
C ALA A 177 32.84 39.20 15.20
N GLN A 178 32.52 40.10 14.26
CA GLN A 178 32.22 41.52 14.54
C GLN A 178 31.02 42.03 13.73
N PRO A 179 29.82 42.14 14.35
CA PRO A 179 28.64 42.66 13.69
C PRO A 179 28.59 44.19 13.73
N GLN A 180 29.28 44.87 12.83
CA GLN A 180 28.93 46.25 12.46
C GLN A 180 28.48 46.28 11.00
N GLY A 181 27.15 46.40 10.80
CA GLY A 181 26.49 46.33 9.48
C GLY A 181 26.01 44.94 9.04
N ASN A 182 26.18 43.89 9.87
CA ASN A 182 26.03 42.48 9.46
C ASN A 182 24.70 41.83 9.84
N LYS A 183 24.14 41.02 8.94
CA LYS A 183 22.90 40.26 9.11
C LYS A 183 23.06 39.13 10.14
N SER A 184 22.08 38.97 11.04
CA SER A 184 21.99 37.86 11.99
C SER A 184 21.75 36.52 11.28
N ARG A 185 21.93 35.40 12.00
CA ARG A 185 21.59 34.06 11.49
C ARG A 185 20.15 34.01 10.96
N ASP A 186 19.22 34.58 11.72
CA ASP A 186 17.80 34.58 11.37
C ASP A 186 17.51 35.46 10.15
N GLN A 187 18.28 36.54 9.97
CA GLN A 187 18.19 37.38 8.77
C GLN A 187 18.72 36.66 7.52
N ILE A 188 19.83 35.92 7.64
CA ILE A 188 20.35 35.10 6.53
C ILE A 188 19.36 33.99 6.14
N LEU A 189 18.73 33.36 7.15
CA LEU A 189 17.69 32.35 6.92
C LEU A 189 16.45 32.97 6.27
N SER A 190 15.97 34.11 6.77
CA SER A 190 14.85 34.83 6.18
C SER A 190 15.12 35.24 4.73
N GLU A 191 16.35 35.57 4.37
CA GLU A 191 16.73 35.88 3.00
C GLU A 191 16.87 34.63 2.12
N PHE A 192 17.30 33.52 2.69
CA PHE A 192 17.31 32.24 2.01
C PHE A 192 15.88 31.78 1.68
N ASP A 193 14.97 31.85 2.66
CA ASP A 193 13.56 31.53 2.48
C ASP A 193 12.85 32.52 1.54
N ALA A 194 13.33 33.76 1.46
CA ALA A 194 12.86 34.75 0.49
C ALA A 194 13.51 34.62 -0.90
N GLY A 195 14.38 33.62 -1.14
CA GLY A 195 15.02 33.38 -2.44
C GLY A 195 16.07 34.43 -2.84
N VAL A 196 16.60 35.20 -1.89
CA VAL A 196 17.55 36.30 -2.16
C VAL A 196 18.90 35.77 -2.65
N TYR A 197 19.33 34.59 -2.17
CA TYR A 197 20.58 33.96 -2.62
C TYR A 197 20.32 33.00 -3.77
N VAL A 198 19.41 32.05 -3.57
CA VAL A 198 18.92 31.09 -4.56
C VAL A 198 17.50 30.70 -4.16
N ASP A 199 16.55 30.71 -5.10
CA ASP A 199 15.23 30.13 -4.91
C ASP A 199 15.32 28.60 -5.03
N TYR A 200 15.63 27.95 -3.91
CA TYR A 200 15.69 26.49 -3.82
C TYR A 200 14.33 25.82 -4.08
N GLN A 201 13.22 26.52 -3.83
CA GLN A 201 11.89 25.98 -4.06
C GLN A 201 11.62 25.86 -5.56
N LEU A 202 11.99 26.87 -6.34
CA LEU A 202 11.95 26.82 -7.81
C LEU A 202 12.85 25.70 -8.35
N ILE A 203 14.07 25.55 -7.82
CA ILE A 203 14.98 24.46 -8.22
C ILE A 203 14.34 23.10 -7.92
N PHE A 204 13.85 22.85 -6.70
CA PHE A 204 13.21 21.57 -6.35
C PHE A 204 11.94 21.29 -7.13
N ALA A 205 11.11 22.31 -7.39
CA ALA A 205 9.92 22.17 -8.22
C ALA A 205 10.28 21.80 -9.66
N SER A 206 11.32 22.44 -10.23
CA SER A 206 11.78 22.18 -11.59
C SER A 206 12.38 20.77 -11.73
N ILE A 207 13.26 20.37 -10.82
CA ILE A 207 13.86 19.03 -10.79
C ILE A 207 12.80 17.96 -10.51
N GLY A 208 11.88 18.22 -9.58
CA GLY A 208 10.77 17.31 -9.29
C GLY A 208 9.82 17.13 -10.48
N SER A 209 9.56 18.21 -11.24
CA SER A 209 8.80 18.14 -12.49
C SER A 209 9.49 17.29 -13.55
N LEU A 210 10.82 17.45 -13.71
CA LEU A 210 11.64 16.63 -14.61
C LEU A 210 11.60 15.15 -14.23
N ALA A 211 11.80 14.83 -12.95
CA ALA A 211 11.72 13.47 -12.43
C ALA A 211 10.34 12.85 -12.64
N ASN A 212 9.27 13.58 -12.32
CA ASN A 212 7.90 13.14 -12.57
C ASN A 212 7.63 12.92 -14.06
N GLY A 213 8.10 13.80 -14.94
CA GLY A 213 8.00 13.65 -16.39
C GLY A 213 8.62 12.34 -16.86
N ASN A 214 9.82 12.00 -16.37
CA ASN A 214 10.47 10.73 -16.70
C ASN A 214 9.70 9.51 -16.21
N ILE A 215 9.17 9.56 -14.98
CA ILE A 215 8.32 8.49 -14.43
C ILE A 215 7.09 8.29 -15.31
N GLN A 216 6.44 9.39 -15.73
CA GLN A 216 5.29 9.31 -16.64
C GLN A 216 5.67 8.73 -18.01
N SER A 217 6.81 9.15 -18.57
CA SER A 217 7.33 8.59 -19.83
C SER A 217 7.62 7.10 -19.72
N LYS A 218 8.24 6.65 -18.62
CA LYS A 218 8.45 5.22 -18.34
C LYS A 218 7.12 4.47 -18.33
N VAL A 219 6.15 4.95 -17.54
CA VAL A 219 4.82 4.32 -17.46
C VAL A 219 4.12 4.28 -18.82
N GLN A 220 4.29 5.31 -19.66
CA GLN A 220 3.74 5.33 -21.02
C GLN A 220 4.41 4.30 -21.93
N LEU A 221 5.75 4.19 -21.90
CA LEU A 221 6.49 3.21 -22.68
C LEU A 221 6.17 1.78 -22.25
N GLU A 222 6.07 1.52 -20.94
CA GLU A 222 5.62 0.24 -20.40
C GLU A 222 4.21 -0.10 -20.90
N ARG A 223 3.26 0.85 -20.81
CA ARG A 223 1.90 0.65 -21.35
C ARG A 223 1.91 0.31 -22.84
N ARG A 224 2.74 1.01 -23.62
CA ARG A 224 2.88 0.73 -25.06
C ARG A 224 3.41 -0.67 -25.31
N LEU A 225 4.34 -1.17 -24.50
CA LEU A 225 4.80 -2.56 -24.58
C LEU A 225 3.63 -3.54 -24.40
N PHE A 226 2.76 -3.32 -23.41
CA PHE A 226 1.56 -4.16 -23.23
C PHE A 226 0.51 -4.05 -24.34
N THR A 227 0.50 -2.97 -25.13
CA THR A 227 -0.52 -2.74 -26.18
C THR A 227 -0.04 -2.92 -27.61
N GLU A 228 1.26 -2.81 -27.87
CA GLU A 228 1.86 -2.81 -29.20
C GLU A 228 2.74 -4.06 -29.43
N ASP A 229 3.42 -4.58 -28.39
CA ASP A 229 4.31 -5.73 -28.52
C ASP A 229 3.52 -7.05 -28.55
N GLN A 230 3.75 -7.83 -29.61
CA GLN A 230 3.02 -9.08 -29.85
C GLN A 230 3.33 -10.16 -28.82
N ALA A 231 4.55 -10.21 -28.27
CA ALA A 231 4.91 -11.18 -27.25
C ALA A 231 4.25 -10.84 -25.91
N TYR A 232 4.24 -9.56 -25.52
CA TYR A 232 3.54 -9.10 -24.32
C TYR A 232 2.03 -9.29 -24.43
N ILE A 233 1.43 -8.99 -25.59
CA ILE A 233 0.01 -9.26 -25.84
C ILE A 233 -0.28 -10.77 -25.74
N ALA A 234 0.57 -11.63 -26.33
CA ALA A 234 0.41 -13.07 -26.24
C ALA A 234 0.52 -13.59 -24.79
N ILE A 235 1.45 -13.06 -24.01
CA ILE A 235 1.59 -13.38 -22.59
C ILE A 235 0.37 -12.90 -21.81
N GLN A 236 -0.10 -11.67 -22.04
CA GLN A 236 -1.28 -11.12 -21.37
C GLN A 236 -2.53 -11.94 -21.69
N ASN A 237 -2.70 -12.34 -22.94
CA ASN A 237 -3.79 -13.24 -23.36
C ASN A 237 -3.67 -14.60 -22.68
N ALA A 238 -2.48 -15.21 -22.66
CA ALA A 238 -2.27 -16.48 -21.96
C ALA A 238 -2.53 -16.37 -20.45
N VAL A 239 -2.11 -15.28 -19.80
CA VAL A 239 -2.42 -15.01 -18.40
C VAL A 239 -3.92 -14.88 -18.20
N ASN A 240 -4.62 -14.09 -19.02
CA ASN A 240 -6.07 -13.92 -18.93
C ASN A 240 -6.85 -15.21 -19.20
N GLU A 241 -6.38 -16.05 -20.13
CA GLU A 241 -6.97 -17.36 -20.42
C GLU A 241 -6.82 -18.35 -19.25
N ASN A 242 -5.71 -18.27 -18.52
CA ASN A 242 -5.43 -19.12 -17.36
C ASN A 242 -6.03 -18.55 -16.06
N MET A 243 -6.12 -17.23 -15.94
CA MET A 243 -6.73 -16.49 -14.82
C MET A 243 -8.25 -16.44 -14.98
N LYS A 244 -8.89 -17.61 -14.88
CA LYS A 244 -10.34 -17.70 -14.98
C LYS A 244 -10.99 -17.20 -13.70
N GLN A 245 -12.03 -16.37 -13.88
CA GLN A 245 -12.94 -16.04 -12.80
C GLN A 245 -13.67 -17.31 -12.39
N ILE A 246 -13.51 -17.70 -11.13
CA ILE A 246 -14.23 -18.83 -10.54
C ILE A 246 -15.16 -18.32 -9.45
N PRO A 247 -16.33 -18.93 -9.29
CA PRO A 247 -17.24 -18.53 -8.24
C PRO A 247 -16.74 -19.10 -6.89
N SER A 248 -17.00 -18.39 -5.79
CA SER A 248 -16.32 -18.65 -4.50
C SER A 248 -16.80 -19.89 -3.75
N GLN A 249 -17.91 -20.53 -4.15
CA GLN A 249 -18.59 -21.54 -3.34
C GLN A 249 -17.71 -22.76 -3.08
N GLY A 250 -16.94 -23.21 -4.07
CA GLY A 250 -16.02 -24.34 -3.91
C GLY A 250 -14.93 -24.07 -2.87
N ALA A 251 -14.36 -22.87 -2.89
CA ALA A 251 -13.36 -22.45 -1.91
C ALA A 251 -13.97 -22.33 -0.49
N ILE A 252 -15.16 -21.74 -0.38
CA ILE A 252 -15.87 -21.63 0.91
C ILE A 252 -16.22 -23.01 1.50
N ALA A 253 -16.62 -23.97 0.68
CA ALA A 253 -16.87 -25.33 1.13
C ALA A 253 -15.60 -25.99 1.71
N GLY A 254 -14.47 -25.84 1.03
CA GLY A 254 -13.17 -26.31 1.55
C GLY A 254 -12.74 -25.61 2.84
N ILE A 255 -13.03 -24.30 2.95
CA ILE A 255 -12.78 -23.52 4.17
C ILE A 255 -13.65 -24.02 5.34
N TYR A 256 -14.91 -24.37 5.11
CA TYR A 256 -15.75 -24.97 6.14
C TYR A 256 -15.16 -26.28 6.65
N CYS A 257 -14.78 -27.20 5.75
CA CYS A 257 -14.17 -28.47 6.14
C CYS A 257 -12.88 -28.27 6.95
N THR A 258 -12.01 -27.35 6.51
CA THR A 258 -10.75 -27.04 7.19
C THR A 258 -11.00 -26.43 8.57
N ASN A 259 -11.87 -25.43 8.65
CA ASN A 259 -12.22 -24.76 9.90
C ASN A 259 -12.80 -25.73 10.92
N ASP A 260 -13.72 -26.60 10.49
CA ASP A 260 -14.41 -27.51 11.39
C ASP A 260 -13.46 -28.59 11.92
N ARG A 261 -12.56 -29.11 11.07
CA ARG A 261 -11.53 -30.07 11.47
C ARG A 261 -10.55 -29.45 12.47
N ASP A 262 -10.09 -28.24 12.20
CA ASP A 262 -8.96 -27.66 12.92
C ASP A 262 -9.40 -26.88 14.18
N ARG A 263 -10.62 -26.32 14.18
CA ARG A 263 -11.12 -25.41 15.23
C ARG A 263 -12.52 -25.73 15.75
N GLY A 264 -13.21 -26.70 15.15
CA GLY A 264 -14.58 -27.08 15.50
C GLY A 264 -15.65 -26.24 14.79
N VAL A 265 -16.84 -26.85 14.62
CA VAL A 265 -17.99 -26.29 13.89
C VAL A 265 -18.52 -24.99 14.51
N TRP A 266 -18.35 -24.83 15.84
CA TRP A 266 -18.76 -23.64 16.58
C TRP A 266 -17.87 -22.42 16.32
N LYS A 267 -16.70 -22.59 15.69
CA LYS A 267 -15.86 -21.46 15.28
C LYS A 267 -16.33 -20.91 13.94
N SER A 268 -16.53 -19.59 13.87
CA SER A 268 -16.92 -18.96 12.62
C SER A 268 -15.85 -19.12 11.51
N PRO A 269 -16.25 -19.52 10.29
CA PRO A 269 -15.36 -19.70 9.14
C PRO A 269 -15.00 -18.37 8.46
N ALA A 270 -14.67 -17.36 9.27
CA ALA A 270 -14.21 -16.05 8.84
C ALA A 270 -12.77 -15.80 9.31
N ASN A 271 -12.14 -14.77 8.75
CA ASN A 271 -10.72 -14.46 8.94
C ASN A 271 -9.82 -15.66 8.56
N LEU A 272 -10.17 -16.32 7.47
CA LEU A 272 -9.42 -17.44 6.89
C LEU A 272 -9.01 -17.08 5.46
N ALA A 273 -7.75 -17.38 5.12
CA ALA A 273 -7.22 -17.11 3.79
C ALA A 273 -7.84 -18.03 2.74
N VAL A 274 -8.21 -17.45 1.61
CA VAL A 274 -8.69 -18.20 0.46
C VAL A 274 -7.49 -18.61 -0.38
N GLN A 275 -7.16 -19.90 -0.35
CA GLN A 275 -6.00 -20.44 -1.04
C GLN A 275 -6.24 -20.57 -2.55
N GLY A 276 -5.20 -20.38 -3.35
CA GLY A 276 -5.23 -20.61 -4.79
C GLY A 276 -5.96 -19.54 -5.61
N ILE A 277 -6.24 -18.37 -5.03
CA ILE A 277 -6.74 -17.19 -5.75
C ILE A 277 -5.80 -16.01 -5.54
N GLU A 278 -5.69 -15.13 -6.55
CA GLU A 278 -4.91 -13.89 -6.43
C GLU A 278 -5.69 -12.84 -5.63
N LYS A 279 -6.92 -12.53 -6.07
CA LYS A 279 -7.76 -11.49 -5.47
C LYS A 279 -9.24 -11.67 -5.84
N PRO A 280 -10.17 -11.06 -5.07
CA PRO A 280 -11.57 -10.93 -5.48
C PRO A 280 -11.69 -10.12 -6.78
N LEU A 281 -12.70 -10.44 -7.59
CA LEU A 281 -13.00 -9.71 -8.83
C LEU A 281 -13.36 -8.24 -8.58
N VAL A 282 -14.10 -7.99 -7.49
CA VAL A 282 -14.52 -6.66 -7.07
C VAL A 282 -13.96 -6.40 -5.68
N GLU A 283 -13.16 -5.35 -5.55
CA GLU A 283 -12.71 -4.90 -4.25
C GLU A 283 -13.83 -4.15 -3.52
N VAL A 284 -14.05 -4.52 -2.26
CA VAL A 284 -15.09 -3.96 -1.42
C VAL A 284 -14.44 -3.15 -0.30
N SER A 285 -14.77 -1.85 -0.23
CA SER A 285 -14.34 -0.96 0.87
C SER A 285 -15.10 -1.27 2.16
N ASN A 286 -14.61 -0.75 3.30
CA ASN A 286 -15.31 -0.89 4.58
C ASN A 286 -16.76 -0.37 4.51
N ARG A 287 -16.96 0.80 3.91
CA ARG A 287 -18.28 1.43 3.78
C ARG A 287 -19.24 0.59 2.94
N GLN A 288 -18.78 0.06 1.82
CA GLN A 288 -19.60 -0.84 0.98
C GLN A 288 -19.92 -2.14 1.71
N GLN A 289 -19.01 -2.64 2.54
CA GLN A 289 -19.26 -3.83 3.33
C GLN A 289 -20.33 -3.61 4.41
N ASP A 290 -20.41 -2.42 5.00
CA ASP A 290 -21.42 -2.13 6.03
C ASP A 290 -22.85 -2.34 5.50
N ASP A 291 -23.10 -1.92 4.26
CA ASP A 291 -24.39 -2.13 3.58
C ASP A 291 -24.63 -3.62 3.22
N LEU A 292 -23.57 -4.41 3.05
CA LEU A 292 -23.66 -5.85 2.78
C LEU A 292 -23.82 -6.69 4.06
N ASN A 293 -23.38 -6.16 5.20
CA ASN A 293 -23.48 -6.81 6.50
C ASN A 293 -24.95 -6.91 6.95
N VAL A 294 -25.74 -5.87 6.74
CA VAL A 294 -27.22 -5.91 6.81
C VAL A 294 -27.75 -4.99 5.73
N ASP A 295 -28.34 -5.57 4.70
CA ASP A 295 -29.03 -4.79 3.68
C ASP A 295 -30.27 -4.12 4.28
N SER A 296 -30.35 -2.79 4.17
CA SER A 296 -31.40 -1.98 4.80
C SER A 296 -32.81 -2.26 4.25
N VAL A 297 -32.91 -2.80 3.03
CA VAL A 297 -34.18 -3.08 2.35
C VAL A 297 -34.63 -4.52 2.59
N SER A 298 -33.77 -5.50 2.36
CA SER A 298 -34.08 -6.92 2.44
C SER A 298 -33.80 -7.55 3.81
N GLY A 299 -33.01 -6.89 4.66
CA GLY A 299 -32.57 -7.40 5.97
C GLY A 299 -31.59 -8.57 5.89
N LYS A 300 -31.09 -8.90 4.70
CA LYS A 300 -30.18 -10.02 4.44
C LYS A 300 -28.73 -9.61 4.61
N SER A 301 -27.87 -10.58 4.86
CA SER A 301 -26.42 -10.39 4.92
C SER A 301 -25.71 -11.09 3.77
N VAL A 302 -24.64 -10.48 3.29
CA VAL A 302 -23.70 -11.05 2.31
C VAL A 302 -22.30 -11.02 2.90
N ASN A 303 -21.67 -12.19 3.00
CA ASN A 303 -20.29 -12.29 3.48
C ASN A 303 -19.33 -12.03 2.31
N VAL A 304 -18.44 -11.06 2.47
CA VAL A 304 -17.48 -10.67 1.44
C VAL A 304 -16.14 -11.39 1.62
N ILE A 305 -15.43 -11.60 0.51
CA ILE A 305 -14.00 -11.96 0.52
C ILE A 305 -13.25 -10.66 0.24
N ARG A 306 -12.29 -10.30 1.10
CA ARG A 306 -11.55 -9.03 1.01
C ARG A 306 -10.05 -9.25 1.06
N THR A 307 -9.32 -8.46 0.29
CA THR A 307 -7.85 -8.47 0.28
C THR A 307 -7.31 -7.54 1.35
N PHE A 308 -6.34 -8.02 2.12
CA PHE A 308 -5.62 -7.24 3.11
C PHE A 308 -4.12 -7.27 2.80
N THR A 309 -3.47 -6.11 2.86
CA THR A 309 -2.03 -5.99 2.67
C THR A 309 -1.28 -6.89 3.65
N GLY A 310 -0.38 -7.72 3.13
CA GLY A 310 0.40 -8.69 3.92
C GLY A 310 -0.33 -9.97 4.34
N LYS A 311 -1.65 -10.10 4.10
CA LYS A 311 -2.42 -11.32 4.42
C LYS A 311 -3.12 -11.95 3.21
N GLY A 312 -3.26 -11.21 2.11
CA GLY A 312 -3.98 -11.67 0.93
C GLY A 312 -5.50 -11.69 1.10
N PRO A 313 -6.22 -12.43 0.26
CA PRO A 313 -7.69 -12.53 0.31
C PRO A 313 -8.17 -13.39 1.48
N LEU A 314 -9.01 -12.80 2.33
CA LEU A 314 -9.62 -13.43 3.50
C LEU A 314 -11.14 -13.48 3.37
N VAL A 315 -11.77 -14.56 3.84
CA VAL A 315 -13.22 -14.59 4.10
C VAL A 315 -13.52 -13.62 5.23
N TRP A 316 -14.36 -12.62 4.98
CA TRP A 316 -14.53 -11.47 5.86
C TRP A 316 -15.99 -11.21 6.24
N GLY A 317 -16.68 -12.29 6.63
CA GLY A 317 -18.04 -12.27 7.17
C GLY A 317 -18.46 -13.67 7.61
N ALA A 318 -19.37 -13.75 8.57
CA ALA A 318 -19.86 -15.02 9.12
C ALA A 318 -21.39 -15.04 9.36
N ARG A 319 -22.15 -14.19 8.68
CA ARG A 319 -23.60 -14.08 8.83
C ARG A 319 -24.35 -15.01 7.89
N THR A 320 -25.53 -15.47 8.32
CA THR A 320 -26.47 -16.19 7.45
C THR A 320 -27.32 -15.18 6.66
N LEU A 321 -28.21 -15.66 5.80
CA LEU A 321 -29.21 -14.79 5.17
C LEU A 321 -30.22 -14.20 6.18
N ALA A 322 -30.35 -14.79 7.36
CA ALA A 322 -31.14 -14.26 8.47
C ALA A 322 -30.32 -13.23 9.27
N GLY A 323 -29.78 -12.23 8.58
CA GLY A 323 -28.84 -11.24 9.12
C GLY A 323 -29.39 -10.43 10.30
N ASN A 324 -30.68 -10.08 10.23
CA ASN A 324 -31.39 -9.35 11.28
C ASN A 324 -32.00 -10.23 12.37
N ASP A 325 -31.88 -11.56 12.26
CA ASP A 325 -32.34 -12.46 13.30
C ASP A 325 -31.40 -12.39 14.52
N ASN A 326 -31.89 -12.62 15.74
CA ASN A 326 -31.07 -12.60 16.95
C ASN A 326 -30.53 -13.99 17.33
N GLU A 327 -31.16 -15.06 16.84
CA GLU A 327 -30.85 -16.45 17.12
C GLU A 327 -29.98 -17.04 16.00
N TRP A 328 -30.39 -16.87 14.74
CA TRP A 328 -29.80 -17.53 13.56
C TRP A 328 -28.88 -16.64 12.73
N ARG A 329 -28.48 -15.48 13.26
CA ARG A 329 -27.60 -14.52 12.58
C ARG A 329 -26.31 -15.13 12.06
N TYR A 330 -25.68 -16.01 12.83
CA TYR A 330 -24.31 -16.45 12.58
C TYR A 330 -24.24 -17.88 12.04
N ILE A 331 -23.37 -18.06 11.05
CA ILE A 331 -23.10 -19.35 10.40
C ILE A 331 -22.64 -20.39 11.41
N SER A 332 -21.73 -20.06 12.33
CA SER A 332 -21.24 -21.01 13.33
C SER A 332 -22.33 -21.52 14.25
N VAL A 333 -23.26 -20.65 14.66
CA VAL A 333 -24.40 -21.03 15.52
C VAL A 333 -25.31 -21.99 14.76
N ARG A 334 -25.78 -21.60 13.57
CA ARG A 334 -26.68 -22.46 12.76
C ARG A 334 -26.04 -23.79 12.40
N ARG A 335 -24.76 -23.80 12.01
CA ARG A 335 -24.04 -25.04 11.65
C ARG A 335 -23.81 -25.93 12.85
N PHE A 336 -23.54 -25.37 14.03
CA PHE A 336 -23.40 -26.18 15.24
C PHE A 336 -24.73 -26.85 15.64
N PHE A 337 -25.86 -26.14 15.54
CA PHE A 337 -27.17 -26.76 15.75
C PHE A 337 -27.43 -27.90 14.77
N ASN A 338 -27.16 -27.71 13.48
CA ASN A 338 -27.30 -28.79 12.48
C ASN A 338 -26.39 -29.99 12.81
N PHE A 339 -25.15 -29.72 13.22
CA PHE A 339 -24.19 -30.75 13.61
C PHE A 339 -24.66 -31.54 14.83
N ALA A 340 -25.13 -30.85 15.87
CA ALA A 340 -25.61 -31.48 17.10
C ALA A 340 -26.88 -32.30 16.84
N GLU A 341 -27.84 -31.75 16.09
CA GLU A 341 -29.09 -32.42 15.72
C GLU A 341 -28.82 -33.70 14.92
N GLU A 342 -28.01 -33.63 13.87
CA GLU A 342 -27.67 -34.80 13.05
C GLU A 342 -26.89 -35.85 13.87
N SER A 343 -25.92 -35.42 14.69
CA SER A 343 -25.14 -36.34 15.53
C SER A 343 -26.02 -37.08 16.55
N ILE A 344 -26.95 -36.37 17.20
CA ILE A 344 -27.89 -36.96 18.16
C ILE A 344 -28.87 -37.89 17.42
N SER A 345 -29.42 -37.45 16.28
CA SER A 345 -30.34 -38.26 15.47
C SER A 345 -29.71 -39.57 15.01
N LEU A 346 -28.46 -39.54 14.55
CA LEU A 346 -27.70 -40.74 14.17
C LEU A 346 -27.52 -41.69 15.36
N ALA A 347 -27.15 -41.17 16.53
CA ALA A 347 -26.97 -41.97 17.74
C ALA A 347 -28.28 -42.55 18.29
N LEU A 348 -29.42 -41.89 18.06
CA LEU A 348 -30.74 -42.37 18.48
C LEU A 348 -31.24 -43.57 17.67
N ARG A 349 -30.65 -43.85 16.49
CA ARG A 349 -31.06 -44.99 15.65
C ARG A 349 -30.91 -46.33 16.36
N ASP A 350 -29.93 -46.46 17.25
CA ASP A 350 -29.68 -47.69 18.03
C ASP A 350 -30.80 -47.98 19.04
N PHE A 351 -31.65 -47.00 19.34
CA PHE A 351 -32.79 -47.15 20.25
C PHE A 351 -34.11 -47.40 19.51
N LEU A 352 -34.10 -47.46 18.18
CA LEU A 352 -35.29 -47.82 17.41
C LEU A 352 -35.69 -49.26 17.75
N PHE A 353 -36.97 -49.45 18.07
CA PHE A 353 -37.55 -50.73 18.49
C PHE A 353 -37.08 -51.29 19.84
N GLU A 354 -36.32 -50.52 20.62
CA GLU A 354 -36.12 -50.84 22.04
C GLU A 354 -37.44 -50.65 22.82
N PRO A 355 -37.64 -51.37 23.94
CA PRO A 355 -38.81 -51.16 24.79
C PRO A 355 -38.93 -49.70 25.24
N ASN A 356 -40.11 -49.09 25.03
CA ASN A 356 -40.38 -47.71 25.45
C ASN A 356 -40.66 -47.66 26.96
N ASN A 357 -39.59 -47.60 27.75
CA ASN A 357 -39.66 -47.56 29.22
C ASN A 357 -38.58 -46.63 29.81
N GLU A 358 -38.66 -46.39 31.12
CA GLU A 358 -37.74 -45.52 31.86
C GLU A 358 -36.27 -45.89 31.67
N LEU A 359 -35.94 -47.19 31.58
CA LEU A 359 -34.56 -47.64 31.40
C LEU A 359 -33.99 -47.17 30.05
N THR A 360 -34.79 -47.26 28.99
CA THR A 360 -34.43 -46.76 27.65
C THR A 360 -34.27 -45.24 27.67
N TRP A 361 -35.17 -44.52 28.33
CA TRP A 361 -35.11 -43.06 28.44
C TRP A 361 -33.85 -42.59 29.18
N VAL A 362 -33.47 -43.26 30.26
CA VAL A 362 -32.24 -42.97 31.01
C VAL A 362 -31.00 -43.18 30.14
N LYS A 363 -30.96 -44.27 29.36
CA LYS A 363 -29.85 -44.53 28.42
C LYS A 363 -29.74 -43.45 27.35
N ILE A 364 -30.87 -43.05 26.74
CA ILE A 364 -30.91 -41.96 25.76
C ILE A 364 -30.40 -40.66 26.37
N LYS A 365 -30.95 -40.28 27.54
CA LYS A 365 -30.56 -39.05 28.24
C LYS A 365 -29.07 -39.05 28.58
N ALA A 366 -28.53 -40.16 29.07
CA ALA A 366 -27.11 -40.30 29.39
C ALA A 366 -26.22 -40.16 28.14
N MET A 367 -26.60 -40.78 27.02
CA MET A 367 -25.87 -40.70 25.76
C MET A 367 -25.81 -39.25 25.24
N ILE A 368 -26.96 -38.57 25.14
CA ILE A 368 -27.02 -37.17 24.66
C ILE A 368 -26.25 -36.26 25.62
N THR A 369 -26.42 -36.44 26.93
CA THR A 369 -25.71 -35.66 27.94
C THR A 369 -24.20 -35.83 27.78
N SER A 370 -23.70 -37.06 27.63
CA SER A 370 -22.27 -37.31 27.46
C SER A 370 -21.70 -36.63 26.21
N PHE A 371 -22.44 -36.64 25.10
CA PHE A 371 -22.04 -35.92 23.88
C PHE A 371 -21.94 -34.41 24.12
N LEU A 372 -22.95 -33.81 24.75
CA LEU A 372 -22.99 -32.36 25.00
C LEU A 372 -21.95 -31.90 26.04
N VAL A 373 -21.63 -32.74 27.03
CA VAL A 373 -20.51 -32.50 27.95
C VAL A 373 -19.19 -32.38 27.18
N ASN A 374 -18.93 -33.27 26.23
CA ASN A 374 -17.73 -33.21 25.41
C ASN A 374 -17.70 -31.91 24.57
N GLN A 375 -18.83 -31.51 23.98
CA GLN A 375 -18.90 -30.25 23.23
C GLN A 375 -18.68 -29.02 24.13
N TRP A 376 -19.21 -29.01 25.34
CA TRP A 376 -18.99 -27.94 26.32
C TRP A 376 -17.52 -27.84 26.74
N GLN A 377 -16.86 -28.98 27.01
CA GLN A 377 -15.44 -29.01 27.35
C GLN A 377 -14.53 -28.49 26.24
N LEU A 378 -14.93 -28.68 24.97
CA LEU A 378 -14.24 -28.12 23.81
C LEU A 378 -14.52 -26.62 23.58
N GLY A 379 -15.38 -26.01 24.41
CA GLY A 379 -15.73 -24.59 24.33
C GLY A 379 -16.78 -24.26 23.27
N ALA A 380 -17.51 -25.26 22.77
CA ALA A 380 -18.58 -25.04 21.79
C ALA A 380 -19.83 -24.39 22.42
N LEU A 381 -20.09 -24.73 23.68
CA LEU A 381 -21.22 -24.25 24.46
C LEU A 381 -20.74 -23.26 25.53
N THR A 382 -21.55 -22.25 25.82
CA THR A 382 -21.26 -21.19 26.78
C THR A 382 -21.97 -21.42 28.11
N GLY A 383 -21.30 -21.20 29.22
CA GLY A 383 -21.85 -21.31 30.56
C GLY A 383 -20.77 -21.73 31.54
N ALA A 384 -20.78 -21.16 32.75
CA ALA A 384 -19.80 -21.54 33.78
C ALA A 384 -20.08 -22.95 34.31
N LYS A 385 -21.34 -23.39 34.21
CA LYS A 385 -21.80 -24.73 34.59
C LYS A 385 -22.48 -25.41 33.40
N MET A 386 -22.44 -26.75 33.36
CA MET A 386 -23.12 -27.54 32.33
C MET A 386 -24.62 -27.21 32.24
N SER A 387 -25.29 -26.97 33.39
CA SER A 387 -26.70 -26.62 33.46
C SER A 387 -27.05 -25.26 32.85
N GLU A 388 -26.07 -24.37 32.67
CA GLU A 388 -26.24 -23.10 31.96
C GLU A 388 -25.98 -23.27 30.46
N ALA A 389 -25.17 -24.27 30.09
CA ALA A 389 -24.73 -24.52 28.73
C ALA A 389 -25.72 -25.36 27.91
N PHE A 390 -26.36 -26.35 28.53
CA PHE A 390 -27.36 -27.18 27.87
C PHE A 390 -28.32 -27.84 28.87
N PHE A 391 -29.45 -28.33 28.35
CA PHE A 391 -30.32 -29.25 29.08
C PHE A 391 -30.81 -30.37 28.17
N VAL A 392 -31.11 -31.53 28.77
CA VAL A 392 -31.72 -32.69 28.10
C VAL A 392 -32.88 -33.18 28.96
N LYS A 393 -34.09 -33.23 28.39
CA LYS A 393 -35.29 -33.79 29.01
C LYS A 393 -35.82 -34.93 28.17
N VAL A 394 -35.98 -36.08 28.81
CA VAL A 394 -36.59 -37.31 28.27
C VAL A 394 -37.27 -38.01 29.43
N GLY A 395 -38.54 -38.36 29.27
CA GLY A 395 -39.33 -39.10 30.25
C GLY A 395 -40.76 -38.61 30.31
N GLU A 396 -41.41 -38.82 31.46
CA GLU A 396 -42.82 -38.43 31.68
C GLU A 396 -43.06 -36.92 31.51
N ASP A 397 -42.06 -36.09 31.83
CA ASP A 397 -42.12 -34.64 31.65
C ASP A 397 -42.19 -34.20 30.17
N THR A 398 -41.82 -35.08 29.23
CA THR A 398 -41.82 -34.80 27.79
C THR A 398 -42.71 -35.74 26.98
N THR A 399 -43.00 -36.94 27.50
CA THR A 399 -43.70 -38.03 26.81
C THR A 399 -44.93 -38.42 27.62
N SER A 400 -46.12 -38.12 27.09
CA SER A 400 -47.38 -38.45 27.74
C SER A 400 -47.74 -39.93 27.63
N GLN A 401 -48.69 -40.43 28.43
CA GLN A 401 -49.17 -41.81 28.28
C GLN A 401 -49.74 -42.09 26.88
N GLY A 402 -50.37 -41.09 26.26
CA GLY A 402 -50.82 -41.19 24.87
C GLY A 402 -49.66 -41.37 23.88
N ASP A 403 -48.57 -40.63 24.09
CA ASP A 403 -47.35 -40.76 23.29
C ASP A 403 -46.73 -42.15 23.46
N ILE A 404 -46.64 -42.66 24.69
CA ILE A 404 -46.11 -44.00 24.98
C ILE A 404 -46.94 -45.08 24.28
N ASN A 405 -48.27 -45.01 24.38
CA ASN A 405 -49.18 -45.98 23.76
C ASN A 405 -49.07 -45.97 22.22
N ASN A 406 -48.70 -44.82 21.64
CA ASN A 406 -48.46 -44.65 20.20
C ASN A 406 -47.01 -44.92 19.79
N GLY A 407 -46.13 -45.28 20.74
CA GLY A 407 -44.72 -45.61 20.47
C GLY A 407 -43.78 -44.42 20.32
N PHE A 408 -44.17 -43.22 20.74
CA PHE A 408 -43.33 -42.03 20.70
C PHE A 408 -42.44 -41.90 21.96
N ILE A 409 -41.22 -41.40 21.75
CA ILE A 409 -40.32 -40.93 22.80
C ILE A 409 -39.96 -39.49 22.46
N ASN A 410 -40.43 -38.53 23.26
CA ASN A 410 -40.19 -37.12 23.03
C ASN A 410 -38.96 -36.64 23.81
N ILE A 411 -38.02 -36.02 23.10
CA ILE A 411 -36.74 -35.56 23.65
C ILE A 411 -36.68 -34.05 23.44
N GLN A 412 -36.44 -33.30 24.51
CA GLN A 412 -36.17 -31.86 24.43
C GLN A 412 -34.71 -31.58 24.77
N VAL A 413 -34.02 -30.89 23.86
CA VAL A 413 -32.61 -30.50 24.02
C VAL A 413 -32.52 -28.99 23.82
N GLY A 414 -31.90 -28.28 24.77
CA GLY A 414 -31.57 -26.86 24.63
C GLY A 414 -30.07 -26.63 24.72
N LEU A 415 -29.54 -25.70 23.93
CA LEU A 415 -28.11 -25.44 23.76
C LEU A 415 -27.83 -23.94 23.83
N ALA A 416 -26.78 -23.53 24.55
CA ALA A 416 -26.25 -22.18 24.54
C ALA A 416 -24.92 -22.16 23.76
N VAL A 417 -24.97 -21.87 22.46
CA VAL A 417 -23.79 -21.94 21.57
C VAL A 417 -22.99 -20.63 21.62
N ALA A 418 -21.66 -20.74 21.57
CA ALA A 418 -20.77 -19.59 21.54
C ALA A 418 -20.99 -18.70 20.30
N ARG A 419 -21.17 -17.39 20.53
CA ARG A 419 -21.29 -16.38 19.48
C ARG A 419 -19.93 -15.75 19.17
N PRO A 420 -19.62 -15.44 17.90
CA PRO A 420 -18.39 -14.75 17.55
C PRO A 420 -18.39 -13.28 17.99
N ALA A 421 -17.22 -12.76 18.35
CA ALA A 421 -16.99 -11.32 18.45
C ALA A 421 -16.77 -10.74 17.05
N GLU A 422 -17.73 -9.96 16.55
CA GLU A 422 -17.67 -9.36 15.21
C GLU A 422 -17.03 -7.98 15.21
N PHE A 423 -17.20 -7.21 16.28
CA PHE A 423 -16.66 -5.85 16.42
C PHE A 423 -15.79 -5.77 17.68
N ILE A 424 -14.62 -5.15 17.54
CA ILE A 424 -13.74 -4.79 18.65
C ILE A 424 -13.64 -3.27 18.65
N VAL A 425 -14.16 -2.64 19.70
CA VAL A 425 -14.07 -1.19 19.89
C VAL A 425 -12.94 -0.92 20.85
N ILE A 426 -11.93 -0.15 20.40
CA ILE A 426 -10.81 0.30 21.22
C ILE A 426 -10.99 1.81 21.44
N GLU A 427 -11.16 2.20 22.69
CA GLU A 427 -11.26 3.61 23.09
C GLU A 427 -9.89 4.09 23.60
N PHE A 428 -9.38 5.16 23.03
CA PHE A 428 -8.15 5.81 23.48
C PHE A 428 -8.50 7.03 24.32
N SER A 429 -8.00 7.09 25.55
CA SER A 429 -8.01 8.30 26.37
C SER A 429 -6.59 8.74 26.70
N HIS A 430 -6.33 10.04 26.61
CA HIS A 430 -5.07 10.64 27.04
C HIS A 430 -5.34 11.47 28.31
N HIS A 431 -4.77 11.01 29.41
CA HIS A 431 -4.75 11.77 30.66
C HIS A 431 -3.38 12.44 30.82
N LEU A 432 -3.36 13.77 30.78
CA LEU A 432 -2.21 14.53 31.25
C LEU A 432 -2.17 14.43 32.78
N LYS A 433 -1.08 13.86 33.30
CA LYS A 433 -0.84 13.76 34.74
C LYS A 433 -0.62 15.18 35.28
N SER A 434 -1.54 15.64 36.12
CA SER A 434 -1.44 16.92 36.86
C SER A 434 -0.45 16.82 38.00
#